data_AF-A0A3D1D1J7-F1
#
_entry.id   AF-A0A3D1D1J7-F1
#
_cell.length_a   1.000
_cell.length_b   1.000
_cell.length_c   1.000
_cell.angle_alpha   90.00
_cell.angle_beta   90.00
_cell.angle_gamma   90.00
#
_symmetry.space_group_name_H-M   'P 1'
#
loop_
_entity.id
_entity.type
_entity.pdbx_description
1 polymer ?
#
loop_
_entity_poly.entity_id
_entity_poly.type
_entity_poly.pdbx_seq_one_letter_code
_entity_poly.pdbx_strand_id
1 'polypeptide(L)'
;MRLRDFHYLRRADRRVIFFLLAVFIVVSLALLVFHGKEDMYTSRDSGDSAMVGRGNGRDGHYYKYGRGGGNRYYAVPGRAVSRFPFDPNTADSTELLALGLEPWQVRNIYKYRAKGGVFRKKEDFARIYGLTNKQYRELAPLIRIGSDYQPYTSRSYQNVPYGEAPDSVPGRRFPAKLKLGERIELNEADTASLMKVPGIGTYFARQIVRHRKLLGGYYSCHQLLEIQDMPEEALAYFEVNPGKVRRLNVNKLSLGELKRHPYINYYQAKDIVDYRRLYGEIHDIEQLKLMKDFTPDDFERLRHYVDY
;
A
#
# COMPACT_ATOMS: atom_id res chain seq x y z
N MET A 1 -33.17 38.81 14.65
CA MET A 1 -33.22 38.80 13.16
C MET A 1 -34.67 38.68 12.72
N ARG A 2 -35.12 39.50 11.77
CA ARG A 2 -36.51 39.45 11.27
C ARG A 2 -36.63 38.28 10.30
N LEU A 3 -37.69 37.47 10.43
CA LEU A 3 -37.96 36.28 9.59
C LEU A 3 -38.08 36.58 8.08
N ARG A 4 -38.14 37.86 7.69
CA ARG A 4 -38.31 38.32 6.30
C ARG A 4 -37.04 38.22 5.45
N ASP A 5 -35.87 38.00 6.06
CA ASP A 5 -34.59 37.96 5.33
C ASP A 5 -34.25 36.57 4.75
N PHE A 6 -35.05 35.54 5.07
CA PHE A 6 -34.82 34.16 4.60
C PHE A 6 -35.07 33.96 3.10
N HIS A 7 -35.70 34.93 2.42
CA HIS A 7 -36.01 34.83 0.99
C HIS A 7 -34.80 35.06 0.07
N TYR A 8 -33.69 35.61 0.58
CA TYR A 8 -32.46 35.84 -0.21
C TYR A 8 -31.44 34.68 -0.19
N LEU A 9 -31.68 33.64 0.62
CA LEU A 9 -30.79 32.48 0.70
C LEU A 9 -31.07 31.48 -0.42
N ARG A 10 -30.01 30.96 -1.06
CA ARG A 10 -30.08 29.93 -2.11
C ARG A 10 -30.72 28.66 -1.54
N ARG A 11 -31.46 27.90 -2.36
CA ARG A 11 -32.21 26.71 -1.89
C ARG A 11 -31.33 25.68 -1.18
N ALA A 12 -30.04 25.58 -1.52
CA ALA A 12 -29.09 24.70 -0.86
C ALA A 12 -28.76 25.18 0.57
N ASP A 13 -28.55 26.48 0.76
CA ASP A 13 -28.18 27.08 2.05
C ASP A 13 -29.32 26.97 3.07
N ARG A 14 -30.58 27.04 2.60
CA ARG A 14 -31.75 26.81 3.45
C ARG A 14 -31.77 25.39 4.03
N ARG A 15 -31.39 24.38 3.24
CA ARG A 15 -31.33 22.98 3.71
C ARG A 15 -30.25 22.80 4.77
N VAL A 16 -29.11 23.47 4.63
CA VAL A 16 -28.03 23.43 5.63
C VAL A 16 -28.47 24.10 6.92
N ILE A 17 -29.14 25.25 6.85
CA ILE A 17 -29.65 25.95 8.03
C ILE A 17 -30.70 25.11 8.76
N PHE A 18 -31.68 24.52 8.06
CA PHE A 18 -32.66 23.63 8.69
C PHE A 18 -32.02 22.38 9.30
N PHE A 19 -30.99 21.83 8.66
CA PHE A 19 -30.23 20.70 9.21
C PHE A 19 -29.51 21.08 10.51
N LEU A 20 -28.81 22.22 10.55
CA LEU A 20 -28.13 22.70 11.76
C LEU A 20 -29.10 23.01 12.90
N LEU A 21 -30.27 23.59 12.57
CA LEU A 21 -31.31 23.90 13.56
C LEU A 21 -31.93 22.62 14.15
N ALA A 22 -32.12 21.58 13.32
CA ALA A 22 -32.57 20.27 13.78
C ALA A 22 -31.54 19.59 14.70
N VAL A 23 -30.25 19.65 14.36
CA VAL A 23 -29.16 19.14 15.22
C VAL A 23 -29.14 19.87 16.56
N PHE A 24 -29.28 21.20 16.55
CA PHE A 24 -29.31 22.00 17.78
C PHE A 24 -30.47 21.59 18.70
N ILE A 25 -31.68 21.42 18.16
CA ILE A 25 -32.85 20.98 18.93
C ILE A 25 -32.62 19.60 19.57
N VAL A 26 -32.05 18.64 18.82
CA VAL A 26 -31.76 17.29 19.33
C VAL A 26 -30.74 17.33 20.47
N VAL A 27 -29.70 18.15 20.35
CA VAL A 27 -28.69 18.32 21.41
C VAL A 27 -29.29 18.99 22.64
N SER A 28 -30.12 20.02 22.48
CA SER A 28 -30.82 20.67 23.60
C SER A 28 -31.78 19.73 24.33
N LEU A 29 -32.52 18.88 23.60
CA LEU A 29 -33.38 17.84 24.17
C LEU A 29 -32.59 16.78 24.92
N ALA A 30 -31.46 16.35 24.38
CA ALA A 30 -30.57 15.42 25.07
C ALA A 30 -30.06 16.02 26.39
N LEU A 31 -29.59 17.27 26.38
CA LEU A 31 -29.10 17.95 27.58
C LEU A 31 -30.19 18.12 28.66
N LEU A 32 -31.44 18.38 28.26
CA LEU A 32 -32.59 18.41 29.17
C LEU A 32 -32.88 17.06 29.83
N VAL A 33 -32.73 15.96 29.09
CA VAL A 33 -32.93 14.59 29.63
C VAL A 33 -31.79 14.20 30.57
N PHE A 34 -30.55 14.65 30.30
CA PHE A 34 -29.39 14.35 31.13
C PHE A 34 -29.26 15.23 32.38
N HIS A 35 -29.80 16.46 32.40
CA HIS A 35 -29.84 17.31 33.61
C HIS A 35 -31.03 17.02 34.54
N GLY A 36 -31.97 16.15 34.15
CA GLY A 36 -33.17 15.82 34.94
C GLY A 36 -33.03 14.60 35.86
N LYS A 37 -31.82 14.11 36.14
CA LYS A 37 -31.60 12.91 36.97
C LYS A 37 -30.46 13.10 37.97
N GLU A 38 -30.60 14.04 38.88
CA GLU A 38 -29.89 13.96 40.16
C GLU A 38 -30.87 14.33 41.28
N ASP A 39 -31.45 13.31 41.92
CA ASP A 39 -31.94 13.38 43.30
C ASP A 39 -31.93 11.97 43.93
N MET A 40 -31.08 11.83 44.95
CA MET A 40 -31.33 11.23 46.27
C MET A 40 -31.75 9.74 46.38
N TYR A 41 -30.85 8.88 46.89
CA TYR A 41 -30.91 8.31 48.26
C TYR A 41 -29.83 7.25 48.53
N THR A 42 -29.29 7.33 49.75
CA THR A 42 -28.33 6.43 50.42
C THR A 42 -29.02 5.23 51.08
N SER A 43 -28.33 4.07 51.19
CA SER A 43 -28.12 3.27 52.45
C SER A 43 -27.98 1.74 52.21
N ARG A 44 -26.81 1.21 52.62
CA ARG A 44 -26.55 0.14 53.62
C ARG A 44 -27.46 -1.10 53.69
N ASP A 45 -26.88 -2.31 53.54
CA ASP A 45 -26.54 -3.35 54.57
C ASP A 45 -26.30 -4.72 53.87
N SER A 46 -25.14 -5.35 54.00
CA SER A 46 -24.75 -6.39 55.00
C SER A 46 -25.53 -7.71 54.89
N GLY A 47 -24.83 -8.83 54.73
CA GLY A 47 -25.45 -10.17 54.80
C GLY A 47 -24.62 -11.34 54.26
N ASP A 48 -23.52 -11.62 54.96
CA ASP A 48 -22.92 -12.91 55.30
C ASP A 48 -23.13 -14.24 54.50
N SER A 49 -21.99 -14.94 54.40
CA SER A 49 -21.77 -16.40 54.59
C SER A 49 -22.18 -17.47 53.55
N ALA A 50 -21.15 -17.93 52.83
CA ALA A 50 -20.60 -19.30 52.79
C ALA A 50 -21.30 -20.49 52.07
N MET A 51 -20.46 -21.12 51.24
CA MET A 51 -20.34 -22.57 50.92
C MET A 51 -20.97 -23.17 49.63
N VAL A 52 -20.03 -23.57 48.76
CA VAL A 52 -19.88 -24.86 48.04
C VAL A 52 -20.95 -25.31 47.05
N GLY A 53 -20.52 -25.53 45.80
CA GLY A 53 -21.23 -26.41 44.86
C GLY A 53 -20.59 -26.48 43.47
N ARG A 54 -19.83 -27.55 43.21
CA ARG A 54 -19.42 -28.00 41.87
C ARG A 54 -20.63 -28.08 40.93
N GLY A 55 -20.46 -27.74 39.66
CA GLY A 55 -21.47 -28.04 38.64
C GLY A 55 -21.08 -27.55 37.25
N ASN A 56 -20.49 -28.46 36.49
CA ASN A 56 -20.21 -28.33 35.06
C ASN A 56 -21.50 -28.15 34.25
N GLY A 57 -21.38 -27.50 33.09
CA GLY A 57 -22.39 -27.50 32.04
C GLY A 57 -23.02 -26.14 31.82
N ARG A 58 -22.79 -25.59 30.62
CA ARG A 58 -23.90 -25.14 29.79
C ARG A 58 -23.48 -24.92 28.36
N ASP A 59 -24.23 -25.63 27.53
CA ASP A 59 -24.46 -25.48 26.12
C ASP A 59 -24.60 -24.03 25.67
N GLY A 60 -24.14 -23.81 24.44
CA GLY A 60 -24.00 -22.50 23.85
C GLY A 60 -25.29 -21.91 23.31
N HIS A 61 -25.21 -20.65 22.88
CA HIS A 61 -26.04 -20.10 21.83
C HIS A 61 -25.32 -18.95 21.10
N TYR A 62 -25.54 -18.94 19.79
CA TYR A 62 -24.97 -18.15 18.70
C TYR A 62 -25.07 -16.62 18.85
N TYR A 63 -24.01 -15.89 18.47
CA TYR A 63 -24.09 -14.52 17.92
C TYR A 63 -22.97 -14.32 16.88
N LYS A 64 -23.25 -14.43 15.58
CA LYS A 64 -23.66 -13.35 14.64
C LYS A 64 -22.62 -12.23 14.52
N TYR A 65 -21.96 -12.19 13.36
CA TYR A 65 -20.89 -11.28 12.99
C TYR A 65 -21.23 -9.80 13.20
N GLY A 66 -20.39 -9.13 14.01
CA GLY A 66 -20.33 -7.69 14.17
C GLY A 66 -18.93 -7.18 13.81
N ARG A 67 -18.91 -6.16 12.95
CA ARG A 67 -17.76 -5.56 12.27
C ARG A 67 -17.09 -4.53 13.21
N GLY A 68 -15.78 -4.64 13.43
CA GLY A 68 -14.94 -3.49 13.80
C GLY A 68 -14.18 -3.56 15.13
N GLY A 69 -12.88 -3.27 15.06
CA GLY A 69 -12.15 -2.50 16.06
C GLY A 69 -11.73 -3.18 17.36
N GLY A 70 -10.42 -3.45 17.48
CA GLY A 70 -9.76 -3.62 18.78
C GLY A 70 -8.81 -4.81 18.82
N ASN A 71 -7.52 -4.58 18.61
CA ASN A 71 -6.47 -5.52 19.01
C ASN A 71 -6.47 -5.62 20.54
N ARG A 72 -7.23 -6.57 21.08
CA ARG A 72 -7.05 -7.03 22.45
C ARG A 72 -6.03 -8.17 22.40
N TYR A 73 -4.82 -7.88 22.87
CA TYR A 73 -3.83 -8.91 23.18
C TYR A 73 -4.37 -9.72 24.36
N TYR A 74 -5.12 -10.79 24.05
CA TYR A 74 -5.34 -11.86 25.01
C TYR A 74 -4.15 -12.80 24.91
N ALA A 75 -3.50 -13.05 26.05
CA ALA A 75 -2.53 -14.12 26.18
C ALA A 75 -3.25 -15.45 25.88
N VAL A 76 -3.08 -15.96 24.66
CA VAL A 76 -3.52 -17.29 24.30
C VAL A 76 -2.70 -18.26 25.16
N PRO A 77 -3.33 -19.20 25.90
CA PRO A 77 -2.59 -20.23 26.62
C PRO A 77 -1.65 -20.92 25.63
N GLY A 78 -0.36 -20.97 25.98
CA GLY A 78 0.71 -21.39 25.07
C GLY A 78 0.32 -22.65 24.31
N ARG A 79 -0.01 -22.49 23.03
CA ARG A 79 -0.29 -23.63 22.15
C ARG A 79 0.95 -24.49 22.17
N ALA A 80 0.78 -25.78 22.44
CA ALA A 80 1.87 -26.74 22.39
C ALA A 80 2.43 -26.77 20.97
N VAL A 81 3.55 -26.07 20.76
CA VAL A 81 4.23 -25.99 19.47
C VAL A 81 4.78 -27.38 19.16
N SER A 82 4.17 -28.05 18.21
CA SER A 82 4.57 -29.36 17.77
C SER A 82 5.59 -29.23 16.66
N ARG A 83 6.75 -29.88 16.81
CA ARG A 83 7.83 -29.86 15.82
C ARG A 83 7.74 -31.10 14.95
N PHE A 84 7.09 -30.99 13.80
CA PHE A 84 7.04 -32.05 12.80
C PHE A 84 7.39 -31.50 11.41
N PRO A 85 7.91 -32.35 10.52
CA PRO A 85 8.19 -31.93 9.14
C PRO A 85 6.89 -31.61 8.39
N PHE A 86 6.91 -30.56 7.56
CA PHE A 86 5.73 -30.15 6.79
C PHE A 86 6.11 -29.61 5.41
N ASP A 87 5.19 -29.71 4.45
CA ASP A 87 5.32 -29.07 3.15
C ASP A 87 4.40 -27.83 3.09
N PRO A 88 4.93 -26.61 2.93
CA PRO A 88 4.11 -25.40 2.87
C PRO A 88 3.14 -25.35 1.66
N ASN A 89 3.36 -26.19 0.64
CA ASN A 89 2.47 -26.29 -0.52
C ASN A 89 1.27 -27.22 -0.30
N THR A 90 1.33 -28.13 0.68
CA THR A 90 0.27 -29.11 0.94
C THR A 90 -0.31 -29.01 2.35
N ALA A 91 0.48 -28.59 3.33
CA ALA A 91 0.11 -28.55 4.74
C ALA A 91 -1.23 -27.85 4.98
N ASP A 92 -2.02 -28.44 5.87
CA ASP A 92 -3.34 -27.93 6.21
C ASP A 92 -3.26 -26.87 7.32
N SER A 93 -4.40 -26.25 7.62
CA SER A 93 -4.47 -25.17 8.59
C SER A 93 -4.23 -25.67 10.01
N THR A 94 -4.60 -26.90 10.32
CA THR A 94 -4.38 -27.48 11.65
C THR A 94 -2.89 -27.76 11.88
N GLU A 95 -2.20 -28.29 10.86
CA GLU A 95 -0.77 -28.52 10.88
C GLU A 95 0.01 -27.21 11.00
N LEU A 96 -0.33 -26.21 10.19
CA LEU A 96 0.32 -24.91 10.23
C LEU A 96 0.12 -24.18 11.57
N LEU A 97 -1.07 -24.31 12.18
CA LEU A 97 -1.33 -23.78 13.52
C LEU A 97 -0.55 -24.54 14.61
N ALA A 98 -0.43 -25.86 14.48
CA ALA A 98 0.33 -26.70 15.43
C ALA A 98 1.84 -26.39 15.41
N LEU A 99 2.36 -25.90 14.27
CA LEU A 99 3.73 -25.40 14.12
C LEU A 99 3.95 -24.02 14.76
N GLY A 100 2.93 -23.42 15.38
CA GLY A 100 3.02 -22.13 16.06
C GLY A 100 2.87 -20.92 15.14
N LEU A 101 2.28 -21.10 13.95
CA LEU A 101 1.88 -19.99 13.09
C LEU A 101 0.56 -19.39 13.58
N GLU A 102 0.46 -18.08 13.49
CA GLU A 102 -0.77 -17.36 13.82
C GLU A 102 -1.86 -17.58 12.75
N PRO A 103 -3.16 -17.55 13.10
CA PRO A 103 -4.25 -17.78 12.14
C PRO A 103 -4.18 -16.87 10.91
N TRP A 104 -3.70 -15.64 11.07
CA TRP A 104 -3.55 -14.70 9.97
C TRP A 104 -2.34 -15.03 9.08
N GLN A 105 -1.27 -15.63 9.60
CA GLN A 105 -0.14 -16.14 8.82
C GLN A 105 -0.58 -17.34 7.96
N VAL A 106 -1.35 -18.27 8.55
CA VAL A 106 -1.96 -19.40 7.84
C VAL A 106 -2.86 -18.91 6.70
N ARG A 107 -3.68 -17.88 6.97
CA ARG A 107 -4.52 -17.25 5.94
C ARG A 107 -3.70 -16.67 4.78
N ASN A 108 -2.54 -16.08 5.06
CA ASN A 108 -1.66 -15.54 4.02
C ASN A 108 -1.04 -16.66 3.17
N ILE A 109 -0.66 -17.78 3.77
CA ILE A 109 -0.17 -18.97 3.05
C ILE A 109 -1.23 -19.48 2.07
N TYR A 110 -2.48 -19.61 2.52
CA TYR A 110 -3.59 -20.02 1.66
C TYR A 110 -3.88 -19.02 0.53
N LYS A 111 -3.85 -17.72 0.81
CA LYS A 111 -3.98 -16.70 -0.23
C LYS A 111 -2.87 -16.78 -1.28
N TYR A 112 -1.65 -17.09 -0.85
CA TYR A 112 -0.51 -17.25 -1.76
C TYR A 112 -0.72 -18.49 -2.66
N ARG A 113 -1.06 -19.64 -2.08
CA ARG A 113 -1.38 -20.88 -2.82
C ARG A 113 -2.53 -20.69 -3.80
N ALA A 114 -3.63 -20.06 -3.37
CA ALA A 114 -4.82 -19.81 -4.18
C ALA A 114 -4.55 -18.89 -5.39
N LYS A 115 -3.52 -18.05 -5.33
CA LYS A 115 -3.08 -17.19 -6.44
C LYS A 115 -2.06 -17.89 -7.36
N GLY A 116 -1.83 -19.19 -7.19
CA GLY A 116 -0.83 -19.96 -7.94
C GLY A 116 0.61 -19.78 -7.42
N GLY A 117 0.78 -19.24 -6.22
CA GLY A 117 2.06 -19.18 -5.54
C GLY A 117 2.52 -20.59 -5.11
N VAL A 118 3.80 -20.88 -5.30
CA VAL A 118 4.42 -22.19 -4.97
C VAL A 118 5.74 -21.94 -4.26
N PHE A 119 5.91 -22.54 -3.09
CA PHE A 119 7.16 -22.56 -2.34
C PHE A 119 8.08 -23.61 -2.97
N ARG A 120 9.20 -23.19 -3.57
CA ARG A 120 10.11 -24.10 -4.28
C ARG A 120 11.33 -24.46 -3.45
N LYS A 121 11.72 -23.56 -2.55
CA LYS A 121 12.82 -23.75 -1.60
C LYS A 121 12.42 -23.24 -0.22
N LYS A 122 13.14 -23.68 0.81
CA LYS A 122 12.83 -23.35 2.22
C LYS A 122 12.82 -21.84 2.45
N GLU A 123 13.71 -21.12 1.77
CA GLU A 123 13.87 -19.66 1.88
C GLU A 123 12.66 -18.89 1.33
N ASP A 124 11.85 -19.50 0.46
CA ASP A 124 10.61 -18.86 -0.02
C ASP A 124 9.61 -18.70 1.13
N PHE A 125 9.64 -19.59 2.12
CA PHE A 125 8.78 -19.53 3.29
C PHE A 125 9.07 -18.30 4.18
N ALA A 126 10.31 -17.80 4.16
CA ALA A 126 10.70 -16.58 4.88
C ALA A 126 9.97 -15.31 4.38
N ARG A 127 9.39 -15.35 3.18
CA ARG A 127 8.67 -14.22 2.57
C ARG A 127 7.23 -14.07 3.04
N ILE A 128 6.75 -14.97 3.90
CA ILE A 128 5.42 -14.85 4.50
C ILE A 128 5.38 -13.59 5.38
N TYR A 129 4.43 -12.71 5.09
CA TYR A 129 4.29 -11.44 5.79
C TYR A 129 4.22 -11.66 7.32
N GLY A 130 5.05 -10.93 8.05
CA GLY A 130 5.21 -10.97 9.50
C GLY A 130 5.59 -12.33 10.10
N LEU A 131 6.26 -13.20 9.33
CA LEU A 131 7.07 -14.28 9.89
C LEU A 131 8.38 -13.69 10.45
N THR A 132 8.66 -13.91 11.73
CA THR A 132 9.90 -13.40 12.34
C THR A 132 11.11 -14.25 11.95
N ASN A 133 12.31 -13.66 12.00
CA ASN A 133 13.57 -14.39 11.76
C ASN A 133 13.74 -15.58 12.72
N LYS A 134 13.29 -15.45 13.97
CA LYS A 134 13.32 -16.52 14.96
C LYS A 134 12.41 -17.69 14.53
N GLN A 135 11.16 -17.41 14.20
CA GLN A 135 10.21 -18.43 13.73
C GLN A 135 10.71 -19.12 12.47
N TYR A 136 11.28 -18.38 11.51
CA TYR A 136 11.85 -18.99 10.32
C TYR A 136 13.01 -19.94 10.66
N ARG A 137 13.94 -19.54 11.53
CA ARG A 137 15.05 -20.41 11.98
C ARG A 137 14.55 -21.69 12.67
N GLU A 138 13.45 -21.60 13.41
CA GLU A 138 12.84 -22.76 14.08
C GLU A 138 12.12 -23.69 13.10
N LEU A 139 11.47 -23.14 12.06
CA LEU A 139 10.68 -23.91 11.09
C LEU A 139 11.50 -24.43 9.90
N ALA A 140 12.55 -23.72 9.48
CA ALA A 140 13.36 -24.08 8.31
C ALA A 140 13.92 -25.53 8.33
N PRO A 141 14.37 -26.08 9.47
CA PRO A 141 14.79 -27.47 9.55
C PRO A 141 13.66 -28.47 9.29
N LEU A 142 12.41 -28.07 9.55
CA LEU A 142 11.20 -28.89 9.44
C LEU A 142 10.56 -28.82 8.04
N ILE A 143 10.82 -27.76 7.27
CA ILE A 143 10.27 -27.63 5.92
C ILE A 143 10.79 -28.77 5.02
N ARG A 144 9.86 -29.49 4.37
CA ARG A 144 10.09 -30.53 3.37
C ARG A 144 9.21 -30.21 2.17
N ILE A 145 9.81 -29.80 1.07
CA ILE A 145 9.07 -29.46 -0.15
C ILE A 145 9.12 -30.67 -1.09
N GLY A 146 7.94 -31.17 -1.48
CA GLY A 146 7.79 -32.31 -2.37
C GLY A 146 8.54 -32.13 -3.71
N SER A 147 8.96 -33.24 -4.31
CA SER A 147 9.73 -33.27 -5.57
C SER A 147 9.03 -32.52 -6.71
N ASP A 148 7.70 -32.54 -6.73
CA ASP A 148 6.88 -31.91 -7.77
C ASP A 148 7.00 -30.38 -7.77
N TYR A 149 7.44 -29.82 -6.64
CA TYR A 149 7.63 -28.38 -6.44
C TYR A 149 9.11 -27.97 -6.44
N GLN A 150 10.03 -28.95 -6.49
CA GLN A 150 11.46 -28.68 -6.63
C GLN A 150 11.75 -28.17 -8.05
N PRO A 151 12.64 -27.18 -8.22
CA PRO A 151 13.11 -26.81 -9.54
C PRO A 151 13.81 -28.04 -10.16
N TYR A 152 13.48 -28.35 -11.42
CA TYR A 152 14.21 -29.36 -12.20
C TYR A 152 15.68 -28.94 -12.27
N THR A 153 16.51 -29.58 -11.46
CA THR A 153 17.95 -29.33 -11.41
C THR A 153 18.63 -30.65 -11.74
N SER A 154 19.41 -30.69 -12.83
CA SER A 154 20.42 -31.73 -12.99
C SER A 154 21.35 -31.64 -11.78
N ARG A 155 21.74 -32.80 -11.23
CA ARG A 155 22.53 -33.03 -9.99
C ARG A 155 23.88 -32.27 -9.86
N SER A 156 24.20 -31.33 -10.74
CA SER A 156 25.52 -30.73 -10.94
C SER A 156 25.78 -29.40 -10.22
N TYR A 157 24.88 -28.90 -9.36
CA TYR A 157 25.01 -27.56 -8.76
C TYR A 157 24.99 -27.55 -7.23
N GLN A 158 25.70 -28.48 -6.59
CA GLN A 158 26.07 -28.33 -5.18
C GLN A 158 27.54 -27.91 -5.13
N ASN A 159 27.80 -26.73 -4.54
CA ASN A 159 29.08 -26.04 -4.31
C ASN A 159 29.31 -24.81 -5.20
N VAL A 160 28.69 -23.68 -4.85
CA VAL A 160 29.26 -22.36 -5.18
C VAL A 160 29.15 -21.44 -3.94
N PRO A 161 30.25 -20.85 -3.45
CA PRO A 161 30.22 -19.91 -2.32
C PRO A 161 29.45 -18.63 -2.67
N TYR A 162 28.81 -18.04 -1.67
CA TYR A 162 28.04 -16.81 -1.80
C TYR A 162 28.96 -15.63 -2.12
N GLY A 163 28.97 -15.19 -3.38
CA GLY A 163 29.74 -14.03 -3.84
C GLY A 163 29.97 -14.00 -5.36
N GLU A 164 29.96 -15.16 -6.01
CA GLU A 164 30.11 -15.29 -7.46
C GLU A 164 29.03 -16.25 -7.97
N ALA A 165 27.82 -15.75 -8.20
CA ALA A 165 26.81 -16.55 -8.88
C ALA A 165 27.14 -16.57 -10.39
N PRO A 166 27.40 -17.75 -11.01
CA PRO A 166 27.48 -17.83 -12.45
C PRO A 166 26.07 -17.70 -13.01
N ASP A 167 25.87 -16.68 -13.85
CA ASP A 167 24.70 -16.49 -14.71
C ASP A 167 24.45 -17.74 -15.56
N SER A 168 23.71 -18.71 -15.03
CA SER A 168 23.28 -19.87 -15.83
C SER A 168 22.07 -20.57 -15.21
N VAL A 169 20.91 -19.92 -15.32
CA VAL A 169 19.68 -20.67 -15.56
C VAL A 169 19.68 -21.04 -17.06
N PRO A 170 19.78 -22.32 -17.44
CA PRO A 170 19.76 -22.71 -18.85
C PRO A 170 18.39 -22.32 -19.44
N GLY A 171 18.39 -21.40 -20.42
CA GLY A 171 17.19 -21.00 -21.15
C GLY A 171 16.80 -19.52 -21.07
N ARG A 172 17.45 -18.71 -20.23
CA ARG A 172 17.37 -17.24 -20.33
C ARG A 172 18.73 -16.69 -20.72
N ARG A 173 18.93 -16.48 -22.02
CA ARG A 173 20.03 -15.60 -22.48
C ARG A 173 19.68 -14.20 -21.99
N PHE A 174 20.26 -13.78 -20.88
CA PHE A 174 20.19 -12.38 -20.48
C PHE A 174 20.92 -11.54 -21.53
N PRO A 175 20.39 -10.37 -21.90
CA PRO A 175 21.04 -9.55 -22.88
C PRO A 175 22.40 -9.11 -22.33
N ALA A 176 23.43 -9.06 -23.19
CA ALA A 176 24.75 -8.61 -22.81
C ALA A 176 24.66 -7.23 -22.14
N LYS A 177 25.34 -7.09 -21.00
CA LYS A 177 25.32 -5.86 -20.22
C LYS A 177 26.09 -4.75 -20.95
N LEU A 178 25.63 -3.52 -20.78
CA LEU A 178 26.30 -2.33 -21.31
C LEU A 178 27.67 -2.18 -20.66
N LYS A 179 28.62 -1.69 -21.46
CA LYS A 179 29.96 -1.32 -20.98
C LYS A 179 29.98 0.13 -20.52
N LEU A 180 30.98 0.47 -19.71
CA LEU A 180 31.21 1.83 -19.27
C LEU A 180 31.41 2.75 -20.49
N GLY A 181 30.59 3.80 -20.60
CA GLY A 181 30.58 4.73 -21.74
C GLY A 181 29.45 4.49 -22.75
N GLU A 182 28.81 3.32 -22.73
CA GLU A 182 27.59 3.07 -23.50
C GLU A 182 26.37 3.65 -22.77
N ARG A 183 25.53 4.39 -23.49
CA ARG A 183 24.32 5.02 -22.95
C ARG A 183 23.08 4.60 -23.71
N ILE A 184 21.95 4.59 -23.03
CA ILE A 184 20.65 4.36 -23.64
C ILE A 184 19.71 5.54 -23.37
N GLU A 185 18.98 5.95 -24.42
CA GLU A 185 17.98 7.00 -24.31
C GLU A 185 16.76 6.52 -23.51
N LEU A 186 16.59 7.11 -22.33
CA LEU A 186 15.63 6.66 -21.33
C LEU A 186 14.16 6.78 -21.80
N ASN A 187 13.85 7.78 -22.64
CA ASN A 187 12.49 8.01 -23.09
C ASN A 187 11.98 7.03 -24.14
N GLU A 188 12.89 6.35 -24.85
CA GLU A 188 12.54 5.40 -25.91
C GLU A 188 12.89 3.96 -25.58
N ALA A 189 13.80 3.73 -24.63
CA ALA A 189 14.24 2.39 -24.27
C ALA A 189 13.07 1.45 -23.95
N ASP A 190 13.08 0.26 -24.55
CA ASP A 190 12.17 -0.82 -24.21
C ASP A 190 12.70 -1.62 -23.00
N THR A 191 11.87 -2.51 -22.44
CA THR A 191 12.28 -3.27 -21.25
C THR A 191 13.49 -4.15 -21.49
N ALA A 192 13.70 -4.63 -22.73
CA ALA A 192 14.87 -5.43 -23.07
C ALA A 192 16.15 -4.60 -23.07
N SER A 193 16.11 -3.38 -23.60
CA SER A 193 17.24 -2.45 -23.59
C SER A 193 17.56 -1.97 -22.19
N LEU A 194 16.54 -1.65 -21.37
CA LEU A 194 16.73 -1.29 -19.97
C LEU A 194 17.44 -2.39 -19.18
N MET A 195 17.12 -3.66 -19.44
CA MET A 195 17.75 -4.81 -18.77
C MET A 195 19.23 -5.02 -19.16
N LYS A 196 19.75 -4.32 -20.17
CA LYS A 196 21.19 -4.29 -20.47
C LYS A 196 21.98 -3.42 -19.49
N VAL A 197 21.32 -2.50 -18.79
CA VAL A 197 21.99 -1.65 -17.81
C VAL A 197 22.39 -2.49 -16.57
N PRO A 198 23.65 -2.39 -16.09
CA PRO A 198 24.05 -3.00 -14.82
C PRO A 198 23.17 -2.53 -13.66
N GLY A 199 22.78 -3.43 -12.75
CA GLY A 199 21.85 -3.12 -11.65
C GLY A 199 20.36 -3.08 -12.05
N ILE A 200 20.03 -3.03 -13.35
CA ILE A 200 18.64 -3.01 -13.82
C ILE A 200 18.18 -4.41 -14.23
N GLY A 201 17.38 -5.02 -13.36
CA GLY A 201 16.67 -6.27 -13.63
C GLY A 201 15.24 -6.03 -14.16
N THR A 202 14.50 -7.11 -14.36
CA THR A 202 13.10 -7.07 -14.82
C THR A 202 12.20 -6.20 -13.93
N TYR A 203 12.47 -6.13 -12.62
CA TYR A 203 11.72 -5.28 -11.70
C TYR A 203 11.89 -3.79 -12.03
N PHE A 204 13.12 -3.28 -12.00
CA PHE A 204 13.41 -1.89 -12.29
C PHE A 204 13.02 -1.51 -13.71
N ALA A 205 13.27 -2.35 -14.72
CA ALA A 205 12.86 -2.09 -16.08
C ALA A 205 11.34 -1.85 -16.21
N ARG A 206 10.51 -2.60 -15.46
CA ARG A 206 9.05 -2.38 -15.42
C ARG A 206 8.68 -1.11 -14.68
N GLN A 207 9.34 -0.80 -13.56
CA GLN A 207 9.08 0.44 -12.81
C GLN A 207 9.43 1.67 -13.64
N ILE A 208 10.57 1.66 -14.33
CA ILE A 208 11.01 2.73 -15.22
C ILE A 208 9.96 2.97 -16.32
N VAL A 209 9.52 1.92 -17.02
CA VAL A 209 8.50 2.07 -18.07
C VAL A 209 7.17 2.58 -17.51
N ARG A 210 6.76 2.11 -16.33
CA ARG A 210 5.53 2.58 -15.68
C ARG A 210 5.63 4.05 -15.29
N HIS A 211 6.73 4.44 -14.66
CA HIS A 211 6.98 5.80 -14.22
C HIS A 211 7.09 6.77 -15.41
N ARG A 212 7.82 6.38 -16.47
CA ARG A 212 7.87 7.09 -17.75
C ARG A 212 6.48 7.41 -18.29
N LYS A 213 5.57 6.41 -18.29
CA LYS A 213 4.20 6.59 -18.78
C LYS A 213 3.38 7.57 -17.93
N LEU A 214 3.60 7.60 -16.62
CA LEU A 214 2.90 8.51 -15.71
C LEU A 214 3.39 9.95 -15.85
N LEU A 215 4.70 10.15 -15.97
CA LEU A 215 5.31 11.46 -16.21
C LEU A 215 5.03 11.99 -17.62
N GLY A 216 4.92 11.09 -18.61
CA GLY A 216 4.91 11.47 -20.03
C GLY A 216 6.30 11.53 -20.65
N GLY A 217 7.32 11.03 -19.95
CA GLY A 217 8.73 11.11 -20.30
C GLY A 217 9.55 11.55 -19.09
N TYR A 218 10.85 11.35 -19.13
CA TYR A 218 11.81 11.89 -18.18
C TYR A 218 12.44 13.14 -18.81
N TYR A 219 12.59 14.23 -18.05
CA TYR A 219 13.41 15.38 -18.44
C TYR A 219 14.83 15.29 -17.87
N SER A 220 15.05 14.45 -16.85
CA SER A 220 16.35 14.23 -16.21
C SER A 220 16.51 12.77 -15.76
N CYS A 221 17.73 12.23 -15.88
CA CYS A 221 18.07 10.91 -15.36
C CYS A 221 17.87 10.82 -13.84
N HIS A 222 18.00 11.94 -13.11
CA HIS A 222 17.89 11.96 -11.65
C HIS A 222 16.49 11.58 -11.15
N GLN A 223 15.45 11.79 -11.97
CA GLN A 223 14.09 11.35 -11.66
C GLN A 223 13.94 9.83 -11.54
N LEU A 224 14.94 9.05 -11.98
CA LEU A 224 14.98 7.61 -11.71
C LEU A 224 15.09 7.31 -10.21
N LEU A 225 15.72 8.19 -9.43
CA LEU A 225 15.88 8.03 -7.98
C LEU A 225 14.56 8.22 -7.21
N GLU A 226 13.51 8.73 -7.85
CA GLU A 226 12.15 8.73 -7.29
C GLU A 226 11.55 7.31 -7.24
N ILE A 227 12.11 6.37 -8.01
CA ILE A 227 11.76 4.95 -7.91
C ILE A 227 12.49 4.38 -6.69
N GLN A 228 11.73 3.81 -5.76
CA GLN A 228 12.26 3.23 -4.54
C GLN A 228 13.37 2.19 -4.82
N ASP A 229 14.47 2.31 -4.06
CA ASP A 229 15.64 1.42 -4.12
C ASP A 229 16.37 1.41 -5.47
N MET A 230 16.19 2.45 -6.30
CA MET A 230 16.90 2.58 -7.58
C MET A 230 18.42 2.71 -7.37
N PRO A 231 19.25 1.87 -8.02
CA PRO A 231 20.71 1.97 -7.91
C PRO A 231 21.22 3.25 -8.58
N GLU A 232 21.98 4.06 -7.84
CA GLU A 232 22.48 5.34 -8.33
C GLU A 232 23.49 5.17 -9.46
N GLU A 233 24.26 4.08 -9.42
CA GLU A 233 25.29 3.75 -10.42
C GLU A 233 24.69 3.51 -11.81
N ALA A 234 23.40 3.14 -11.87
CA ALA A 234 22.71 2.92 -13.14
C ALA A 234 22.50 4.23 -13.92
N LEU A 235 22.47 5.39 -13.26
CA LEU A 235 22.25 6.70 -13.91
C LEU A 235 23.32 7.01 -14.96
N ALA A 236 24.56 6.52 -14.76
CA ALA A 236 25.67 6.73 -15.69
C ALA A 236 25.45 6.11 -17.09
N TYR A 237 24.54 5.15 -17.20
CA TYR A 237 24.21 4.44 -18.45
C TYR A 237 22.98 5.02 -19.16
N PHE A 238 22.40 6.09 -18.62
CA PHE A 238 21.23 6.73 -19.21
C PHE A 238 21.58 8.10 -19.76
N GLU A 239 20.96 8.41 -20.89
CA GLU A 239 20.79 9.77 -21.38
C GLU A 239 19.30 10.07 -21.52
N VAL A 240 18.98 11.36 -21.51
CA VAL A 240 17.63 11.86 -21.63
C VAL A 240 17.60 12.96 -22.66
N ASN A 241 16.68 12.85 -23.61
CA ASN A 241 16.29 13.93 -24.50
C ASN A 241 14.97 14.57 -24.01
N PRO A 242 15.01 15.79 -23.43
CA PRO A 242 13.81 16.48 -22.94
C PRO A 242 12.78 16.80 -24.03
N GLY A 243 13.18 16.86 -25.31
CA GLY A 243 12.27 17.07 -26.43
C GLY A 243 11.29 15.90 -26.66
N LYS A 244 11.54 14.75 -26.04
CA LYS A 244 10.67 13.56 -26.10
C LYS A 244 9.66 13.51 -24.96
N VAL A 245 9.65 14.50 -24.06
CA VAL A 245 8.68 14.61 -22.97
C VAL A 245 7.35 15.12 -23.52
N ARG A 246 6.29 14.34 -23.31
CA ARG A 246 4.92 14.75 -23.63
C ARG A 246 4.39 15.63 -22.52
N ARG A 247 4.17 16.91 -22.84
CA ARG A 247 3.59 17.90 -21.93
C ARG A 247 2.07 17.78 -21.82
N LEU A 248 1.55 18.27 -20.71
CA LEU A 248 0.15 18.31 -20.31
C LEU A 248 -0.42 19.67 -20.64
N ASN A 249 -1.39 19.74 -21.55
CA ASN A 249 -2.10 20.98 -21.79
C ASN A 249 -3.06 21.28 -20.64
N VAL A 250 -2.69 22.22 -19.76
CA VAL A 250 -3.46 22.51 -18.54
C VAL A 250 -4.81 23.15 -18.83
N ASN A 251 -4.97 23.80 -19.97
CA ASN A 251 -6.23 24.43 -20.38
C ASN A 251 -7.29 23.42 -20.83
N LYS A 252 -6.88 22.25 -21.33
CA LYS A 252 -7.80 21.24 -21.91
C LYS A 252 -8.10 20.07 -20.98
N LEU A 253 -7.18 19.70 -20.10
CA LEU A 253 -7.32 18.48 -19.28
C LEU A 253 -8.35 18.64 -18.15
N SER A 254 -9.11 17.58 -17.87
CA SER A 254 -10.00 17.52 -16.71
C SER A 254 -9.22 17.35 -15.40
N LEU A 255 -9.88 17.63 -14.26
CA LEU A 255 -9.29 17.42 -12.93
C LEU A 255 -8.77 15.98 -12.76
N GLY A 256 -9.55 15.00 -13.22
CA GLY A 256 -9.20 13.59 -13.12
C GLY A 256 -7.99 13.20 -13.98
N GLU A 257 -7.77 13.88 -15.11
CA GLU A 257 -6.62 13.67 -15.97
C GLU A 257 -5.37 14.36 -15.43
N LEU A 258 -5.50 15.59 -14.91
CA LEU A 258 -4.41 16.32 -14.27
C LEU A 258 -3.82 15.51 -13.09
N LYS A 259 -4.70 14.98 -12.22
CA LYS A 259 -4.27 14.18 -11.04
C LYS A 259 -3.62 12.82 -11.39
N ARG A 260 -3.56 12.42 -12.66
CA ARG A 260 -2.81 11.21 -13.04
C ARG A 260 -1.31 11.46 -13.07
N HIS A 261 -0.89 12.71 -13.19
CA HIS A 261 0.51 13.07 -13.23
C HIS A 261 1.12 13.00 -11.81
N PRO A 262 2.31 12.38 -11.62
CA PRO A 262 2.93 12.24 -10.30
C PRO A 262 3.15 13.54 -9.54
N TYR A 263 3.40 14.64 -10.26
CA TYR A 263 3.65 15.97 -9.68
C TYR A 263 2.40 16.84 -9.54
N ILE A 264 1.20 16.30 -9.79
CA ILE A 264 -0.05 17.04 -9.63
C ILE A 264 -0.97 16.26 -8.67
N ASN A 265 -1.11 16.78 -7.46
CA ASN A 265 -2.06 16.23 -6.49
C ASN A 265 -3.50 16.73 -6.75
N TYR A 266 -4.45 16.25 -5.95
CA TYR A 266 -5.87 16.63 -6.11
C TYR A 266 -6.12 18.13 -5.97
N TYR A 267 -5.48 18.76 -4.99
CA TYR A 267 -5.66 20.18 -4.66
C TYR A 267 -5.07 21.06 -5.76
N GLN A 268 -3.87 20.75 -6.22
CA GLN A 268 -3.24 21.40 -7.38
C GLN A 268 -4.07 21.28 -8.65
N ALA A 269 -4.60 20.08 -8.95
CA ALA A 269 -5.49 19.89 -10.09
C ALA A 269 -6.79 20.71 -9.96
N LYS A 270 -7.35 20.79 -8.75
CA LYS A 270 -8.53 21.59 -8.46
C LYS A 270 -8.25 23.08 -8.65
N ASP A 271 -7.11 23.58 -8.16
CA ASP A 271 -6.71 24.98 -8.31
C ASP A 271 -6.55 25.36 -9.79
N ILE A 272 -5.94 24.50 -10.62
CA ILE A 272 -5.87 24.70 -12.08
C ILE A 272 -7.29 24.80 -12.67
N VAL A 273 -8.21 23.91 -12.28
CA VAL A 273 -9.59 23.91 -12.80
C VAL A 273 -10.34 25.17 -12.39
N ASP A 274 -10.25 25.55 -11.12
CA ASP A 274 -10.93 26.72 -10.58
C ASP A 274 -10.36 28.01 -11.17
N TYR A 275 -9.04 28.09 -11.37
CA TYR A 275 -8.41 29.22 -12.04
C TYR A 275 -8.96 29.40 -13.46
N ARG A 276 -9.02 28.32 -14.25
CA ARG A 276 -9.59 28.36 -15.61
C ARG A 276 -11.02 28.88 -15.64
N ARG A 277 -11.80 28.49 -14.63
CA ARG A 277 -13.20 28.91 -14.49
C ARG A 277 -13.36 30.37 -14.08
N LEU A 278 -12.47 30.89 -13.24
CA LEU A 278 -12.58 32.23 -12.65
C LEU A 278 -11.87 33.31 -13.47
N TYR A 279 -10.72 32.98 -14.06
CA TYR A 279 -9.82 33.94 -14.71
C TYR A 279 -9.59 33.67 -16.20
N GLY A 280 -10.03 32.51 -16.72
CA GLY A 280 -9.83 32.12 -18.12
C GLY A 280 -8.57 31.27 -18.33
N GLU A 281 -8.07 31.21 -19.57
CA GLU A 281 -6.94 30.36 -19.93
C GLU A 281 -5.65 30.72 -19.17
N ILE A 282 -4.87 29.70 -18.84
CA ILE A 282 -3.53 29.84 -18.28
C ILE A 282 -2.57 30.01 -19.44
N HIS A 283 -1.81 31.10 -19.46
CA HIS A 283 -0.85 31.42 -20.52
C HIS A 283 0.60 31.33 -20.03
N ASP A 284 0.81 31.37 -18.71
CA ASP A 284 2.13 31.28 -18.10
C ASP A 284 2.09 30.39 -16.87
N ILE A 285 3.11 29.55 -16.72
CA ILE A 285 3.29 28.72 -15.55
C ILE A 285 3.52 29.56 -14.29
N GLU A 286 4.02 30.80 -14.41
CA GLU A 286 4.13 31.74 -13.29
C GLU A 286 2.77 32.01 -12.62
N GLN A 287 1.66 31.91 -13.36
CA GLN A 287 0.31 32.04 -12.80
C GLN A 287 -0.04 30.90 -11.82
N LEU A 288 0.61 29.73 -11.95
CA LEU A 288 0.47 28.63 -10.99
C LEU A 288 1.15 28.95 -9.66
N LYS A 289 2.21 29.77 -9.63
CA LYS A 289 2.90 30.15 -8.37
C LYS A 289 2.02 30.98 -7.45
N LEU A 290 1.00 31.66 -8.01
CA LEU A 290 0.05 32.44 -7.24
C LEU A 290 -1.00 31.57 -6.55
N MET A 291 -1.07 30.28 -6.89
CA MET A 291 -2.02 29.32 -6.32
C MET A 291 -1.49 28.77 -5.01
N LYS A 292 -2.37 28.65 -4.02
CA LYS A 292 -2.02 28.32 -2.63
C LYS A 292 -1.37 26.95 -2.49
N ASP A 293 -1.76 25.98 -3.33
CA ASP A 293 -1.37 24.58 -3.16
C ASP A 293 -0.11 24.19 -3.97
N PHE A 294 0.60 25.17 -4.55
CA PHE A 294 1.86 24.95 -5.28
C PHE A 294 3.05 25.45 -4.47
N THR A 295 4.03 24.55 -4.24
CA THR A 295 5.32 24.93 -3.66
C THR A 295 6.31 25.35 -4.75
N PRO A 296 7.40 26.06 -4.41
CA PRO A 296 8.48 26.37 -5.37
C PRO A 296 9.06 25.11 -6.05
N ASP A 297 9.22 24.03 -5.29
CA ASP A 297 9.73 22.74 -5.79
C ASP A 297 8.75 22.05 -6.76
N ASP A 298 7.43 22.24 -6.56
CA ASP A 298 6.44 21.75 -7.51
C ASP A 298 6.55 22.46 -8.85
N PHE A 299 6.79 23.77 -8.82
CA PHE A 299 6.98 24.57 -10.01
C PHE A 299 8.21 24.14 -10.82
N GLU A 300 9.36 23.98 -10.17
CA GLU A 300 10.60 23.57 -10.86
C GLU A 300 10.47 22.18 -11.50
N ARG A 301 9.64 21.29 -10.94
CA ARG A 301 9.35 20.00 -11.56
C ARG A 301 8.33 20.14 -12.70
N LEU A 302 7.23 20.86 -12.47
CA LEU A 302 6.11 20.95 -13.40
C LEU A 302 6.41 21.75 -14.67
N ARG A 303 7.34 22.71 -14.64
CA ARG A 303 7.77 23.47 -15.84
C ARG A 303 8.23 22.60 -17.01
N HIS A 304 8.67 21.38 -16.73
CA HIS A 304 9.09 20.43 -17.75
C HIS A 304 7.93 19.65 -18.38
N TYR A 305 6.75 19.66 -17.74
CA TYR A 305 5.59 18.83 -18.07
C TYR A 305 4.33 19.60 -18.42
N VAL A 306 4.29 20.92 -18.25
CA VAL A 306 3.09 21.73 -18.51
C VAL A 306 3.21 22.45 -19.84
N ASP A 307 2.08 22.52 -20.54
CA ASP A 307 1.86 23.28 -21.78
C ASP A 307 0.55 24.07 -21.66
N TYR A 308 0.42 25.19 -22.36
CA TYR A 308 -0.70 26.12 -22.26
C TYR A 308 -1.52 26.16 -23.57
#